data_AF-A0A0J5P4H1-F1
#
_entry.id   AF-A0A0J5P4H1-F1
#
_cell.length_a   1.000
_cell.length_b   1.000
_cell.length_c   1.000
_cell.angle_alpha   90.00
_cell.angle_beta   90.00
_cell.angle_gamma   90.00
#
_symmetry.space_group_name_H-M   'P 1'
#
loop_
_entity.id
_entity.type
_entity.pdbx_description
1 polymer ?
#
loop_
_entity_poly.entity_id
_entity_poly.type
_entity_poly.pdbx_seq_one_letter_code
_entity_poly.pdbx_strand_id
1 'polypeptide(L)'
;LNKEIEKQLPATAMYKLYYHLDSSYGVSTQPGGQFAYLRKAADMGSREAQYALFNILGAIRDKDTLTVRLNIMEKLLNCASEQGLGEASDSLAHFYQIDKKYSKTVKVLHQGVKNGNQQSAFRLSGAFRSISKDNKKYLNQKPDLERSKRYEIIDNYLFKYDFLQPKVPDLDDIVPLPPAKLPAWDGKIAFQRWYEGSPPTKPTDELIQKLAQKAGVDWQTGLPIKK
;
A
#
# COMPACT_ATOMS: atom_id res chain seq x y z
N LEU A 1 -9.09 -23.61 -8.72
CA LEU A 1 -7.89 -22.82 -8.37
C LEU A 1 -6.98 -22.72 -9.60
N ASN A 2 -6.52 -21.52 -9.97
CA ASN A 2 -5.57 -21.37 -11.08
C ASN A 2 -4.18 -21.88 -10.62
N LYS A 3 -3.79 -23.08 -11.07
CA LYS A 3 -2.53 -23.74 -10.69
C LYS A 3 -1.29 -22.89 -10.98
N GLU A 4 -1.34 -21.99 -11.96
CA GLU A 4 -0.21 -21.12 -12.27
C GLU A 4 -0.05 -19.98 -11.26
N ILE A 5 -1.16 -19.40 -10.76
CA ILE A 5 -1.09 -18.41 -9.66
C ILE A 5 -0.55 -19.06 -8.40
N GLU A 6 -0.94 -20.30 -8.10
CA GLU A 6 -0.42 -21.02 -6.94
C GLU A 6 1.09 -21.25 -7.03
N LYS A 7 1.63 -21.58 -8.20
CA LYS A 7 3.08 -21.74 -8.39
C LYS A 7 3.85 -20.43 -8.27
N GLN A 8 3.32 -19.34 -8.84
CA GLN A 8 4.05 -18.07 -8.95
C GLN A 8 3.84 -17.15 -7.75
N LEU A 9 2.62 -17.09 -7.21
CA LEU A 9 2.18 -16.20 -6.15
C LEU A 9 1.34 -16.99 -5.13
N PRO A 10 1.95 -17.94 -4.40
CA PRO A 10 1.20 -18.87 -3.55
C PRO A 10 0.45 -18.15 -2.42
N ALA A 11 1.01 -17.08 -1.84
CA ALA A 11 0.34 -16.28 -0.83
C ALA A 11 -0.95 -15.63 -1.38
N THR A 12 -0.88 -15.05 -2.58
CA THR A 12 -2.04 -14.47 -3.28
C THR A 12 -3.07 -15.54 -3.66
N ALA A 13 -2.62 -16.73 -4.09
CA ALA A 13 -3.51 -17.84 -4.41
C ALA A 13 -4.34 -18.27 -3.19
N MET A 14 -3.69 -18.41 -2.02
CA MET A 14 -4.36 -18.76 -0.77
C MET A 14 -5.34 -17.67 -0.32
N TYR A 15 -4.98 -16.39 -0.47
CA TYR A 15 -5.89 -15.28 -0.15
C TYR A 15 -7.13 -15.24 -1.07
N LYS A 16 -6.93 -15.45 -2.37
CA LYS A 16 -8.04 -15.55 -3.33
C LYS A 16 -8.95 -16.74 -3.00
N LEU A 17 -8.37 -17.87 -2.59
CA LEU A 17 -9.15 -19.04 -2.19
C LEU A 17 -10.00 -18.75 -0.94
N TYR A 18 -9.46 -18.06 0.07
CA TYR A 18 -10.24 -17.57 1.21
C TYR A 18 -11.49 -16.78 0.75
N TYR A 19 -11.31 -15.84 -0.18
CA TYR A 19 -12.42 -15.03 -0.69
C TYR A 19 -13.47 -15.86 -1.47
N HIS A 20 -13.03 -16.80 -2.30
CA HIS A 20 -13.94 -17.66 -3.06
C HIS A 20 -14.72 -18.65 -2.18
N LEU A 21 -14.12 -19.11 -1.08
CA LEU A 21 -14.77 -19.98 -0.09
C LEU A 21 -15.89 -19.24 0.67
N ASP A 22 -15.72 -17.94 0.92
CA ASP A 22 -16.73 -17.10 1.58
C ASP A 22 -17.95 -16.87 0.68
N SER A 23 -17.70 -16.71 -0.63
CA SER A 23 -18.73 -16.42 -1.63
C SER A 23 -19.35 -17.66 -2.30
N SER A 24 -19.00 -18.89 -1.86
CA SER A 24 -19.48 -20.16 -2.44
C SER A 24 -19.27 -20.30 -3.96
N TYR A 25 -18.19 -19.72 -4.51
CA TYR A 25 -17.85 -19.81 -5.94
C TYR A 25 -17.26 -21.19 -6.29
N GLY A 26 -18.08 -22.24 -6.22
CA GLY A 26 -17.73 -23.59 -6.70
C GLY A 26 -16.66 -24.34 -5.87
N VAL A 27 -16.29 -23.82 -4.70
CA VAL A 27 -15.40 -24.47 -3.73
C VAL A 27 -16.02 -24.34 -2.35
N SER A 28 -16.01 -25.41 -1.56
CA SER A 28 -16.57 -25.43 -0.20
C SER A 28 -15.56 -25.97 0.82
N THR A 29 -15.77 -25.61 2.08
CA THR A 29 -15.01 -26.10 3.23
C THR A 29 -15.97 -26.23 4.42
N GLN A 30 -15.55 -26.93 5.47
CA GLN A 30 -16.26 -26.96 6.75
C GLN A 30 -16.47 -25.52 7.28
N PRO A 31 -17.54 -25.23 8.05
CA PRO A 31 -17.78 -23.91 8.64
C PRO A 31 -16.53 -23.35 9.33
N GLY A 32 -16.12 -22.13 8.96
CA GLY A 32 -14.91 -21.48 9.48
C GLY A 32 -13.58 -21.96 8.88
N GLY A 33 -13.57 -23.03 8.07
CA GLY A 33 -12.34 -23.56 7.45
C GLY A 33 -11.65 -22.57 6.50
N GLN A 34 -12.39 -21.58 5.97
CA GLN A 34 -11.82 -20.52 5.13
C GLN A 34 -10.72 -19.71 5.84
N PHE A 35 -10.83 -19.54 7.16
CA PHE A 35 -9.86 -18.76 7.93
C PHE A 35 -8.49 -19.44 8.00
N ALA A 36 -8.39 -20.76 7.81
CA ALA A 36 -7.11 -21.44 7.69
C ALA A 36 -6.33 -20.96 6.45
N TYR A 37 -7.03 -20.74 5.33
CA TYR A 37 -6.42 -20.22 4.10
C TYR A 37 -6.02 -18.75 4.24
N LEU A 38 -6.86 -17.94 4.89
CA LEU A 38 -6.51 -16.55 5.19
C LEU A 38 -5.26 -16.48 6.07
N ARG A 39 -5.22 -17.27 7.15
CA ARG A 39 -4.06 -17.30 8.05
C ARG A 39 -2.81 -17.72 7.31
N LYS A 40 -2.90 -18.81 6.53
CA LYS A 40 -1.79 -19.30 5.71
C LYS A 40 -1.31 -18.22 4.72
N ALA A 41 -2.22 -17.53 4.03
CA ALA A 41 -1.86 -16.44 3.12
C ALA A 41 -1.12 -15.30 3.84
N ALA A 42 -1.57 -14.91 5.03
CA ALA A 42 -0.93 -13.86 5.83
C ALA A 42 0.47 -14.27 6.31
N ASP A 43 0.63 -15.51 6.77
CA ASP A 43 1.92 -16.09 7.19
C ASP A 43 2.89 -16.21 5.99
N MET A 44 2.38 -16.40 4.78
CA MET A 44 3.17 -16.41 3.54
C MET A 44 3.47 -15.02 2.97
N GLY A 45 3.04 -13.94 3.64
CA GLY A 45 3.37 -12.58 3.23
C GLY A 45 2.41 -11.95 2.21
N SER A 46 1.15 -12.37 2.13
CA SER A 46 0.15 -11.60 1.35
C SER A 46 -0.26 -10.35 2.13
N ARG A 47 0.09 -9.16 1.63
CA ARG A 47 -0.31 -7.87 2.24
C ARG A 47 -1.82 -7.74 2.42
N GLU A 48 -2.60 -8.22 1.45
CA GLU A 48 -4.06 -8.18 1.50
C GLU A 48 -4.61 -9.14 2.57
N ALA A 49 -4.03 -10.33 2.70
CA ALA A 49 -4.38 -11.27 3.77
C ALA A 49 -4.01 -10.75 5.15
N GLN A 50 -2.84 -10.12 5.29
CA GLN A 50 -2.41 -9.49 6.54
C GLN A 50 -3.38 -8.38 6.97
N TYR A 51 -3.81 -7.54 6.02
CA TYR A 51 -4.78 -6.49 6.28
C TYR A 51 -6.19 -7.02 6.58
N ALA A 52 -6.64 -8.06 5.86
CA ALA A 52 -7.91 -8.71 6.14
C ALA A 52 -7.93 -9.36 7.54
N LEU A 53 -6.84 -10.03 7.93
CA LEU A 53 -6.70 -10.60 9.26
C LEU A 53 -6.67 -9.51 10.34
N PHE A 54 -6.04 -8.37 10.08
CA PHE A 54 -6.11 -7.19 10.94
C PHE A 54 -7.56 -6.75 11.19
N ASN A 55 -8.39 -6.63 10.15
CA ASN A 55 -9.79 -6.23 10.29
C ASN A 55 -10.60 -7.23 11.13
N ILE A 56 -10.39 -8.53 10.91
CA ILE A 56 -11.05 -9.59 11.68
C ILE A 56 -10.65 -9.52 13.15
N LEU A 57 -9.35 -9.39 13.44
CA LEU A 57 -8.86 -9.24 14.82
C LEU A 57 -9.43 -8.00 15.50
N GLY A 58 -9.58 -6.89 14.76
CA GLY A 58 -10.19 -5.65 15.27
C GLY A 58 -11.68 -5.76 15.59
N ALA A 59 -12.41 -6.64 14.89
CA ALA A 59 -13.85 -6.84 15.11
C ALA A 59 -14.18 -7.68 16.36
N ILE A 60 -13.20 -8.42 16.91
CA ILE A 60 -13.40 -9.26 18.10
C ILE A 60 -13.65 -8.40 19.33
N ARG A 61 -14.78 -8.66 20.01
CA ARG A 61 -15.21 -7.98 21.24
C ARG A 61 -14.92 -8.83 22.48
N ASP A 62 -13.65 -9.16 22.66
CA ASP A 62 -13.15 -9.86 23.84
C ASP A 62 -12.05 -9.05 24.52
N LYS A 63 -12.25 -8.73 25.81
CA LYS A 63 -11.33 -7.88 26.56
C LYS A 63 -10.06 -8.62 26.96
N ASP A 64 -10.16 -9.92 27.23
CA ASP A 64 -9.05 -10.71 27.76
C ASP A 64 -7.94 -10.89 26.71
N THR A 65 -8.33 -11.00 25.44
CA THR A 65 -7.38 -11.08 24.32
C THR A 65 -6.95 -9.73 23.74
N LEU A 66 -7.50 -8.61 24.20
CA LEU A 66 -7.33 -7.30 23.55
C LEU A 66 -5.86 -6.93 23.35
N THR A 67 -5.05 -7.01 24.41
CA THR A 67 -3.62 -6.64 24.36
C THR A 67 -2.85 -7.50 23.34
N VAL A 68 -3.10 -8.81 23.33
CA VAL A 68 -2.45 -9.72 22.38
C VAL A 68 -2.89 -9.43 20.95
N ARG A 69 -4.18 -9.17 20.73
CA ARG A 69 -4.72 -8.80 19.41
C ARG A 69 -4.12 -7.50 18.90
N LEU A 70 -4.03 -6.45 19.71
CA LEU A 70 -3.42 -5.18 19.32
C LEU A 70 -1.95 -5.35 18.88
N ASN A 71 -1.17 -6.16 19.61
CA ASN A 71 0.22 -6.45 19.24
C ASN A 71 0.34 -7.20 17.90
N ILE A 72 -0.59 -8.12 17.62
CA ILE A 72 -0.61 -8.84 16.34
C ILE A 72 -1.07 -7.90 15.21
N MET A 73 -2.11 -7.09 15.46
CA MET A 73 -2.63 -6.11 14.52
C MET A 73 -1.55 -5.11 14.10
N GLU A 74 -0.76 -4.57 15.04
CA GLU A 74 0.36 -3.67 14.71
C GLU A 74 1.35 -4.34 13.77
N LYS A 75 1.74 -5.59 14.04
CA LYS A 75 2.69 -6.35 13.19
C LYS A 75 2.14 -6.59 11.79
N LEU A 76 0.87 -7.02 11.68
CA LEU A 76 0.22 -7.27 10.40
C LEU A 76 0.15 -6.00 9.55
N LEU A 77 -0.21 -4.87 10.17
CA LEU A 77 -0.26 -3.59 9.49
C LEU A 77 1.13 -3.11 9.05
N ASN A 78 2.15 -3.27 9.89
CA ASN A 78 3.52 -2.89 9.54
C ASN A 78 4.00 -3.66 8.31
N CYS A 79 3.85 -4.99 8.31
CA CYS A 79 4.22 -5.83 7.17
C CYS A 79 3.47 -5.44 5.90
N ALA A 80 2.15 -5.26 5.96
CA ALA A 80 1.33 -4.90 4.80
C ALA A 80 1.69 -3.50 4.26
N SER A 81 1.98 -2.55 5.15
CA SER A 81 2.43 -1.20 4.82
C SER A 81 3.78 -1.22 4.10
N GLU A 82 4.77 -1.96 4.61
CA GLU A 82 6.09 -2.11 3.99
C GLU A 82 6.00 -2.76 2.60
N GLN A 83 5.02 -3.64 2.39
CA GLN A 83 4.74 -4.29 1.11
C GLN A 83 3.96 -3.42 0.11
N GLY A 84 3.64 -2.17 0.46
CA GLY A 84 3.03 -1.21 -0.46
C GLY A 84 1.51 -1.05 -0.35
N LEU A 85 0.86 -1.62 0.68
CA LEU A 85 -0.56 -1.43 0.92
C LEU A 85 -0.81 -0.11 1.68
N GLY A 86 -1.43 0.86 1.00
CA GLY A 86 -1.60 2.21 1.51
C GLY A 86 -2.56 2.29 2.71
N GLU A 87 -3.62 1.50 2.69
CA GLU A 87 -4.65 1.42 3.73
C GLU A 87 -4.08 0.85 5.03
N ALA A 88 -3.10 -0.05 4.93
CA ALA A 88 -2.37 -0.56 6.09
C ALA A 88 -1.53 0.55 6.74
N SER A 89 -0.90 1.42 5.95
CA SER A 89 -0.17 2.57 6.47
C SER A 89 -1.12 3.53 7.21
N ASP A 90 -2.27 3.89 6.63
CA ASP A 90 -3.23 4.78 7.28
C ASP A 90 -3.79 4.17 8.58
N SER A 91 -4.11 2.88 8.58
CA SER A 91 -4.56 2.15 9.77
C SER A 91 -3.48 2.09 10.86
N LEU A 92 -2.22 1.84 10.49
CA LEU A 92 -1.10 1.83 11.44
C LEU A 92 -0.82 3.22 12.02
N ALA A 93 -1.00 4.27 11.21
CA ALA A 93 -0.93 5.64 11.66
C ALA A 93 -2.00 5.95 12.71
N HIS A 94 -3.22 5.43 12.58
CA HIS A 94 -4.26 5.54 13.61
C HIS A 94 -3.87 4.85 14.92
N PHE A 95 -3.31 3.63 14.85
CA PHE A 95 -2.76 2.93 16.02
C PHE A 95 -1.76 3.79 16.80
N TYR A 96 -0.78 4.36 16.10
CA TYR A 96 0.22 5.21 16.73
C TYR A 96 -0.33 6.55 17.22
N GLN A 97 -1.35 7.11 16.55
CA GLN A 97 -1.93 8.37 16.96
C GLN A 97 -2.73 8.25 18.26
N ILE A 98 -3.42 7.12 18.50
CA ILE A 98 -4.15 6.86 19.77
C ILE A 98 -3.19 6.93 20.96
N ASP A 99 -2.01 6.33 20.81
CA ASP A 99 -0.93 6.35 21.82
C ASP A 99 -0.10 7.66 21.81
N LYS A 100 -0.50 8.66 21.01
CA LYS A 100 0.24 9.92 20.82
C LYS A 100 1.69 9.73 20.35
N LYS A 101 2.00 8.61 19.69
CA LYS A 101 3.31 8.31 19.09
C LYS A 101 3.50 9.07 17.77
N TYR A 102 3.38 10.40 17.82
CA TYR A 102 3.27 11.26 16.64
C TYR A 102 4.41 11.12 15.63
N SER A 103 5.66 10.95 16.10
CA SER A 103 6.81 10.74 15.22
C SER A 103 6.66 9.46 14.38
N LYS A 104 6.15 8.37 14.98
CA LYS A 104 5.86 7.14 14.25
C LYS A 104 4.69 7.34 13.29
N THR A 105 3.62 8.02 13.73
CA THR A 105 2.47 8.35 12.88
C THR A 105 2.90 9.09 11.61
N VAL A 106 3.73 10.13 11.72
CA VAL A 106 4.22 10.89 10.55
C VAL A 106 5.03 10.00 9.60
N LYS A 107 5.92 9.14 10.12
CA LYS A 107 6.71 8.22 9.28
C LYS A 107 5.82 7.24 8.52
N VAL A 108 4.83 6.66 9.19
CA VAL A 108 3.93 5.68 8.59
C VAL A 108 3.00 6.35 7.58
N LEU A 109 2.45 7.53 7.88
CA LEU A 109 1.67 8.28 6.89
C LEU A 109 2.53 8.62 5.67
N HIS A 110 3.81 8.99 5.87
CA HIS A 110 4.70 9.28 4.77
C HIS A 110 4.94 8.04 3.89
N GLN A 111 5.10 6.86 4.49
CA GLN A 111 5.09 5.60 3.76
C GLN A 111 3.76 5.34 3.05
N GLY A 112 2.63 5.68 3.68
CA GLY A 112 1.30 5.60 3.08
C GLY A 112 1.19 6.44 1.81
N VAL A 113 1.74 7.64 1.80
CA VAL A 113 1.79 8.49 0.59
C VAL A 113 2.65 7.85 -0.50
N LYS A 114 3.81 7.27 -0.16
CA LYS A 114 4.61 6.49 -1.14
C LYS A 114 3.81 5.35 -1.74
N ASN A 115 3.00 4.70 -0.91
CA ASN A 115 2.09 3.63 -1.27
C ASN A 115 0.83 4.13 -2.01
N GLY A 116 0.69 5.42 -2.30
CA GLY A 116 -0.45 5.98 -3.03
C GLY A 116 -1.70 6.23 -2.18
N ASN A 117 -1.60 6.18 -0.85
CA ASN A 117 -2.74 6.42 0.03
C ASN A 117 -3.07 7.92 0.14
N GLN A 118 -4.16 8.32 -0.50
CA GLN A 118 -4.69 9.69 -0.48
C GLN A 118 -4.93 10.22 0.94
N GLN A 119 -5.58 9.44 1.81
CA GLN A 119 -5.86 9.84 3.20
C GLN A 119 -4.58 10.17 3.99
N SER A 120 -3.49 9.43 3.73
CA SER A 120 -2.21 9.70 4.35
C SER A 120 -1.66 11.07 3.95
N ALA A 121 -1.78 11.46 2.67
CA ALA A 121 -1.37 12.76 2.16
C ALA A 121 -2.22 13.88 2.76
N PHE A 122 -3.55 13.71 2.79
CA PHE A 122 -4.50 14.64 3.39
C PHE A 122 -4.22 14.90 4.89
N ARG A 123 -3.87 13.84 5.64
CA ARG A 123 -3.52 13.93 7.06
C ARG A 123 -2.20 14.68 7.26
N LEU A 124 -1.17 14.38 6.47
CA LEU A 124 0.12 15.07 6.55
C LEU A 124 0.02 16.54 6.14
N SER A 125 -0.77 16.86 5.11
CA SER A 125 -1.05 18.25 4.73
C SER A 125 -1.59 19.04 5.93
N GLY A 126 -2.57 18.48 6.64
CA GLY A 126 -3.12 19.13 7.83
C GLY A 126 -2.18 19.13 9.03
N ALA A 127 -1.35 18.10 9.20
CA ALA A 127 -0.37 18.03 10.28
C ALA A 127 0.69 19.14 10.20
N PHE A 128 1.14 19.50 8.99
CA PHE A 128 2.08 20.59 8.76
C PHE A 128 1.41 21.97 8.68
N ARG A 129 0.08 22.04 8.60
CA ARG A 129 -0.71 23.29 8.64
C ARG A 129 -1.15 23.67 10.04
N SER A 130 -1.56 22.68 10.84
CA SER A 130 -2.26 22.91 12.10
C SER A 130 -1.32 23.23 13.26
N ILE A 131 -1.62 24.30 13.97
CA ILE A 131 -1.03 24.65 15.27
C ILE A 131 -1.89 24.19 16.46
N SER A 132 -3.17 23.92 16.25
CA SER A 132 -4.11 23.56 17.32
C SER A 132 -4.03 22.07 17.65
N LYS A 133 -4.00 21.76 18.95
CA LYS A 133 -4.06 20.39 19.49
C LYS A 133 -5.44 19.76 19.34
N ASP A 134 -6.49 20.56 19.18
CA ASP A 134 -7.86 20.08 19.00
C ASP A 134 -8.14 19.63 17.56
N ASN A 135 -7.21 19.91 16.64
CA ASN A 135 -7.30 19.42 15.27
C ASN A 135 -7.04 17.91 15.24
N LYS A 136 -7.96 17.14 14.64
CA LYS A 136 -7.83 15.68 14.45
C LYS A 136 -6.56 15.27 13.69
N LYS A 137 -5.97 16.19 12.92
CA LYS A 137 -4.73 16.01 12.16
C LYS A 137 -3.48 16.48 12.91
N TYR A 138 -3.59 16.88 14.18
CA TYR A 138 -2.45 17.30 14.99
C TYR A 138 -1.48 16.15 15.21
N LEU A 139 -0.24 16.30 14.73
CA LEU A 139 0.85 15.32 14.89
C LEU A 139 2.11 15.94 15.49
N ASN A 140 1.95 17.00 16.31
CA ASN A 140 3.05 17.68 16.98
C ASN A 140 4.20 18.10 16.04
N GLN A 141 3.87 18.52 14.82
CA GLN A 141 4.83 19.03 13.86
C GLN A 141 4.95 20.55 14.00
N LYS A 142 6.14 21.09 13.69
CA LYS A 142 6.27 22.52 13.48
C LYS A 142 5.52 22.90 12.19
N PRO A 143 4.75 24.00 12.17
CA PRO A 143 4.10 24.46 10.96
C PRO A 143 5.10 24.64 9.82
N ASP A 144 4.76 24.09 8.67
CA ASP A 144 5.52 24.18 7.43
C ASP A 144 4.51 24.25 6.27
N LEU A 145 4.15 25.49 5.91
CA LEU A 145 3.09 25.74 4.93
C LEU A 145 3.45 25.22 3.53
N GLU A 146 4.73 25.27 3.16
CA GLU A 146 5.18 24.75 1.87
C GLU A 146 5.05 23.24 1.83
N ARG A 147 5.53 22.54 2.87
CA ARG A 147 5.35 21.09 3.01
C ARG A 147 3.89 20.68 3.04
N SER A 148 3.04 21.43 3.76
CA SER A 148 1.59 21.23 3.78
C SER A 148 0.99 21.31 2.38
N LYS A 149 1.36 22.32 1.58
CA LYS A 149 0.92 22.49 0.19
C LYS A 149 1.39 21.34 -0.71
N ARG A 150 2.63 20.86 -0.56
CA ARG A 150 3.12 19.72 -1.36
C ARG A 150 2.29 18.45 -1.11
N TYR A 151 2.01 18.13 0.16
CA TYR A 151 1.11 17.02 0.48
C TYR A 151 -0.31 17.24 -0.04
N GLU A 152 -0.83 18.47 -0.02
CA GLU A 152 -2.16 18.79 -0.56
C GLU A 152 -2.23 18.61 -2.08
N ILE A 153 -1.19 18.98 -2.82
CA ILE A 153 -1.12 18.76 -4.27
C ILE A 153 -1.08 17.24 -4.57
N ILE A 154 -0.27 16.48 -3.83
CA ILE A 154 -0.18 15.02 -3.98
C ILE A 154 -1.53 14.37 -3.62
N ASP A 155 -2.13 14.77 -2.51
CA ASP A 155 -3.46 14.33 -2.05
C ASP A 155 -4.51 14.49 -3.14
N ASN A 156 -4.64 15.69 -3.71
CA ASN A 156 -5.59 15.98 -4.79
C ASN A 156 -5.34 15.11 -6.03
N TYR A 157 -4.08 14.85 -6.38
CA TYR A 157 -3.73 13.99 -7.51
C TYR A 157 -4.10 12.53 -7.25
N LEU A 158 -3.71 12.00 -6.08
CA LEU A 158 -4.04 10.63 -5.67
C LEU A 158 -5.56 10.42 -5.62
N PHE A 159 -6.31 11.40 -5.10
CA PHE A 159 -7.78 11.37 -5.10
C PHE A 159 -8.37 11.33 -6.51
N LYS A 160 -7.93 12.23 -7.39
CA LYS A 160 -8.48 12.37 -8.75
C LYS A 160 -8.18 11.15 -9.62
N TYR A 161 -7.02 10.54 -9.45
CA TYR A 161 -6.52 9.43 -10.27
C TYR A 161 -6.48 8.09 -9.53
N ASP A 162 -7.24 7.94 -8.44
CA ASP A 162 -7.28 6.73 -7.60
C ASP A 162 -7.54 5.44 -8.42
N PHE A 163 -8.37 5.53 -9.46
CA PHE A 163 -8.68 4.43 -10.38
C PHE A 163 -7.45 3.88 -11.12
N LEU A 164 -6.38 4.66 -11.25
CA LEU A 164 -5.10 4.23 -11.82
C LEU A 164 -4.13 3.67 -10.78
N GLN A 165 -4.49 3.74 -9.49
CA GLN A 165 -3.69 3.32 -8.34
C GLN A 165 -2.26 3.90 -8.35
N PRO A 166 -2.11 5.23 -8.49
CA PRO A 166 -0.81 5.89 -8.55
C PRO A 166 0.03 5.62 -7.29
N LYS A 167 1.33 5.43 -7.47
CA LYS A 167 2.33 5.34 -6.38
C LYS A 167 3.24 6.57 -6.42
N VAL A 168 3.85 6.89 -5.29
CA VAL A 168 4.72 8.06 -5.13
C VAL A 168 6.11 7.63 -4.63
N PRO A 169 6.86 6.82 -5.40
CA PRO A 169 8.17 6.33 -4.95
C PRO A 169 9.20 7.47 -4.79
N ASP A 170 9.02 8.58 -5.50
CA ASP A 170 9.86 9.79 -5.47
C ASP A 170 9.47 10.77 -4.36
N LEU A 171 8.67 10.36 -3.37
CA LEU A 171 8.18 11.27 -2.33
C LEU A 171 9.30 11.91 -1.50
N ASP A 172 10.39 11.18 -1.23
CA ASP A 172 11.54 11.72 -0.49
C ASP A 172 12.25 12.83 -1.28
N ASP A 173 12.22 12.77 -2.61
CA ASP A 173 12.79 13.80 -3.50
C ASP A 173 11.87 15.01 -3.65
N ILE A 174 10.62 14.90 -3.21
CA ILE A 174 9.59 15.95 -3.31
C ILE A 174 9.37 16.63 -1.96
N VAL A 175 9.21 15.86 -0.88
CA VAL A 175 8.79 16.37 0.43
C VAL A 175 9.43 15.53 1.56
N PRO A 176 10.77 15.48 1.64
CA PRO A 176 11.48 14.66 2.62
C PRO A 176 11.13 15.11 4.03
N LEU A 177 10.88 14.19 4.96
CA LEU A 177 10.46 14.50 6.35
C LEU A 177 11.47 15.42 7.08
N PRO A 178 11.01 16.24 8.06
CA PRO A 178 11.93 17.09 8.82
C PRO A 178 12.99 16.25 9.55
N PRO A 179 14.23 16.75 9.70
CA PRO A 179 14.66 18.14 9.53
C PRO A 179 15.12 18.51 8.11
N ALA A 180 14.98 17.63 7.11
CA ALA A 180 15.44 17.90 5.75
C ALA A 180 14.75 19.14 5.16
N LYS A 181 15.54 19.96 4.46
CA LYS A 181 15.04 21.12 3.69
C LYS A 181 14.27 20.62 2.46
N LEU A 182 13.25 21.36 2.06
CA LEU A 182 12.49 21.03 0.87
C LEU A 182 13.32 21.32 -0.39
N PRO A 183 13.47 20.36 -1.31
CA PRO A 183 14.15 20.56 -2.58
C PRO A 183 13.28 21.39 -3.54
N ALA A 184 13.84 21.85 -4.66
CA ALA A 184 13.04 22.40 -5.74
C ALA A 184 12.09 21.32 -6.28
N TRP A 185 10.85 21.70 -6.61
CA TRP A 185 9.83 20.77 -7.09
C TRP A 185 8.94 21.46 -8.13
N ASP A 186 8.67 20.74 -9.22
CA ASP A 186 7.87 21.20 -10.36
C ASP A 186 6.35 21.01 -10.16
N GLY A 187 5.94 20.52 -8.98
CA GLY A 187 4.53 20.25 -8.67
C GLY A 187 4.02 18.90 -9.16
N LYS A 188 4.87 18.03 -9.71
CA LYS A 188 4.47 16.71 -10.23
C LYS A 188 5.16 15.54 -9.53
N ILE A 189 4.44 14.43 -9.40
CA ILE A 189 5.01 13.14 -8.98
C ILE A 189 5.48 12.32 -10.19
N ALA A 190 6.37 11.35 -10.01
CA ALA A 190 6.89 10.50 -11.09
C ALA A 190 5.77 9.83 -11.90
N PHE A 191 4.75 9.30 -11.21
CA PHE A 191 3.59 8.70 -11.86
C PHE A 191 2.88 9.69 -12.79
N GLN A 192 2.71 10.94 -12.36
CA GLN A 192 2.06 11.97 -13.17
C GLN A 192 2.86 12.29 -14.42
N ARG A 193 4.19 12.38 -14.32
CA ARG A 193 5.05 12.60 -15.49
C ARG A 193 4.96 11.44 -16.48
N TRP A 194 4.86 10.21 -15.98
CA TRP A 194 4.68 9.03 -16.83
C TRP A 194 3.29 9.00 -17.50
N TYR A 195 2.23 9.31 -16.75
CA TYR A 195 0.86 9.25 -17.24
C TYR A 195 0.50 10.39 -18.20
N GLU A 196 0.99 11.61 -17.95
CA GLU A 196 0.73 12.80 -18.78
C GLU A 196 1.81 13.04 -19.85
N GLY A 197 2.96 12.37 -19.74
CA GLY A 197 4.11 12.57 -20.62
C GLY A 197 3.95 11.92 -21.98
N SER A 198 4.93 12.18 -22.86
CA SER A 198 5.03 11.44 -24.11
C SER A 198 5.22 9.94 -23.82
N PRO A 199 4.64 9.05 -24.65
CA PRO A 199 4.85 7.62 -24.48
C PRO A 199 6.35 7.30 -24.48
N PRO A 200 6.80 6.34 -23.65
CA PRO A 200 8.20 5.95 -23.63
C PRO A 200 8.63 5.50 -25.04
N THR A 201 9.88 5.77 -25.39
CA THR A 201 10.43 5.30 -26.67
C THR A 201 10.30 3.79 -26.76
N LYS A 202 9.93 3.29 -27.95
CA LYS A 202 9.85 1.86 -28.20
C LYS A 202 11.20 1.23 -27.83
N PRO A 203 11.24 0.19 -26.98
CA PRO A 203 12.46 -0.56 -26.73
C PRO A 203 13.07 -1.08 -28.04
N THR A 204 14.39 -1.25 -28.11
CA THR A 204 15.03 -1.83 -29.29
C THR A 204 14.53 -3.25 -29.51
N ASP A 205 14.37 -3.66 -30.77
CA ASP A 205 13.91 -5.01 -31.10
C ASP A 205 14.84 -6.10 -30.51
N GLU A 206 16.14 -5.81 -30.39
CA GLU A 206 17.14 -6.66 -29.72
C GLU A 206 16.82 -6.89 -28.22
N LEU A 207 16.41 -5.84 -27.51
CA LEU A 207 16.03 -5.96 -26.10
C LEU A 207 14.74 -6.78 -25.96
N ILE A 208 13.76 -6.55 -26.84
CA ILE A 208 12.50 -7.30 -26.86
C ILE A 208 12.78 -8.79 -27.13
N GLN A 209 13.62 -9.11 -28.12
CA GLN A 209 14.02 -10.48 -28.43
C GLN A 209 14.71 -11.16 -27.24
N LYS A 210 15.66 -10.48 -26.59
CA LYS A 210 16.35 -11.02 -25.41
C LYS A 210 15.40 -11.31 -24.25
N LEU A 211 14.44 -10.41 -24.00
CA LEU A 211 13.45 -10.58 -22.94
C LEU A 211 12.46 -11.71 -23.28
N ALA A 212 11.99 -11.78 -24.53
CA ALA A 212 11.10 -12.83 -25.02
C ALA A 212 11.75 -14.21 -24.95
N GLN A 213 13.01 -14.34 -25.39
CA GLN A 213 13.79 -15.57 -25.27
C GLN A 213 13.96 -15.98 -23.80
N LYS A 214 14.29 -15.04 -22.91
CA LYS A 214 14.38 -15.29 -21.47
C LYS A 214 13.04 -15.75 -20.88
N ALA A 215 11.92 -15.23 -21.39
CA ALA A 215 10.57 -15.60 -20.98
C ALA A 215 10.05 -16.87 -21.67
N GLY A 216 10.77 -17.44 -22.65
CA GLY A 216 10.37 -18.63 -23.40
C GLY A 216 9.21 -18.37 -24.38
N VAL A 217 9.06 -17.15 -24.85
CA VAL A 217 7.99 -16.74 -25.78
C VAL A 217 8.58 -16.17 -27.08
N ASP A 218 7.84 -16.32 -28.16
CA ASP A 218 8.16 -15.71 -29.45
C ASP A 218 8.03 -14.19 -29.36
N TRP A 219 9.02 -13.47 -29.87
CA TRP A 219 9.13 -12.01 -29.68
C TRP A 219 8.15 -11.20 -30.53
N GLN A 220 7.57 -11.79 -31.59
CA GLN A 220 6.60 -11.11 -32.47
C GLN A 220 5.17 -11.40 -32.03
N THR A 221 4.90 -12.62 -31.59
CA THR A 221 3.54 -13.13 -31.31
C THR A 221 3.23 -13.23 -29.83
N GLY A 222 4.25 -13.26 -28.96
CA GLY A 222 4.10 -13.47 -27.51
C GLY A 222 3.67 -14.89 -27.13
N LEU A 223 3.59 -15.82 -28.10
CA LEU A 223 3.18 -17.19 -27.86
C LEU A 223 4.36 -18.02 -27.32
N PRO A 224 4.12 -19.03 -26.47
CA PRO A 224 5.17 -19.93 -26.02
C PRO A 224 5.90 -20.56 -27.20
N ILE A 225 7.23 -20.53 -27.18
CA ILE A 225 8.03 -21.25 -28.17
C ILE A 225 7.82 -22.74 -27.92
N LYS A 226 7.18 -23.43 -28.88
CA LYS A 226 6.99 -24.89 -28.80
C LYS A 226 8.37 -25.55 -28.71
N LYS A 227 8.57 -26.38 -27.68
CA LYS A 227 9.77 -27.20 -27.54
C LYS A 227 9.85 -28.26 -28.62
#